data_AF-A0A7S0PVT6-F1
#
_entry.id   AF-A0A7S0PVT6-F1
#
_cell.length_a   1.000
_cell.length_b   1.000
_cell.length_c   1.000
_cell.angle_alpha   90.00
_cell.angle_beta   90.00
_cell.angle_gamma   90.00
#
_symmetry.space_group_name_H-M   'P 1'
#
loop_
_entity.id
_entity.type
_entity.pdbx_description
1 polymer ?
#
loop_
_entity_poly.entity_id
_entity_poly.type
_entity_poly.pdbx_seq_one_letter_code
_entity_poly.pdbx_strand_id
1 'polypeptide(L)'
;EMTYEEKKAEEERIHEETDKLYQQYQADVDKHAKLRGECFEKSKAAFANGDKGEAKKLSDQGKEHGRLMEEARKKQADALFEFRNPSDKLSQGTIDLHGLQLEFAMDRMKSFVEDARKAGKQKELLIITG
;
A
#
# COMPACT_ATOMS: atom_id res chain seq x y z
N GLU A 1 -24.11 13.06 -19.95
CA GLU A 1 -23.98 12.34 -18.66
C GLU A 1 -24.06 10.86 -18.92
N MET A 2 -23.27 10.06 -18.21
CA MET A 2 -23.38 8.60 -18.23
C MET A 2 -24.66 8.15 -17.52
N THR A 3 -25.28 7.10 -18.06
CA THR A 3 -26.40 6.38 -17.46
C THR A 3 -25.98 5.67 -16.16
N TYR A 4 -26.95 5.26 -15.35
CA TYR A 4 -26.69 4.49 -14.13
C TYR A 4 -25.92 3.19 -14.44
N GLU A 5 -26.34 2.46 -15.47
CA GLU A 5 -25.69 1.20 -15.85
C GLU A 5 -24.24 1.42 -16.31
N GLU A 6 -23.97 2.50 -17.05
CA GLU A 6 -22.59 2.82 -17.46
C GLU A 6 -21.69 3.20 -16.29
N LYS A 7 -22.21 3.95 -15.30
CA LYS A 7 -21.48 4.28 -14.07
C LYS A 7 -21.17 3.03 -13.24
N LYS A 8 -22.17 2.17 -13.07
CA LYS A 8 -22.00 0.91 -12.35
C LYS A 8 -20.97 -0.01 -13.02
N ALA A 9 -21.06 -0.16 -14.35
CA ALA A 9 -20.10 -0.94 -15.11
C ALA A 9 -18.68 -0.36 -15.05
N GLU A 10 -18.54 0.96 -14.95
CA GLU A 10 -17.25 1.61 -14.72
C GLU A 10 -16.70 1.35 -13.31
N GLU A 11 -17.53 1.45 -12.28
CA GLU A 11 -17.13 1.13 -10.91
C GLU A 11 -16.68 -0.33 -10.78
N GLU A 12 -17.43 -1.28 -11.36
CA GLU A 12 -17.07 -2.70 -11.40
C GLU A 12 -15.73 -2.92 -12.12
N ARG A 13 -15.50 -2.27 -13.26
CA ARG A 13 -14.23 -2.34 -13.99
C ARG A 13 -13.06 -1.80 -13.16
N ILE A 14 -13.24 -0.64 -12.50
CA ILE A 14 -12.21 -0.04 -11.64
C ILE A 14 -11.90 -0.98 -10.47
N HIS A 15 -12.91 -1.63 -9.89
CA HIS A 15 -12.72 -2.61 -8.83
C HIS A 15 -11.89 -3.81 -9.33
N GLU A 16 -12.26 -4.42 -10.45
CA GLU A 16 -11.53 -5.55 -11.02
C GLU A 16 -10.07 -5.21 -11.38
N GLU A 17 -9.84 -4.02 -11.94
CA GLU A 17 -8.48 -3.56 -12.26
C GLU A 17 -7.66 -3.27 -11.00
N THR A 18 -8.29 -2.70 -9.97
CA THR A 18 -7.67 -2.49 -8.65
C THR A 18 -7.26 -3.81 -8.02
N ASP A 19 -8.11 -4.84 -8.07
CA ASP A 19 -7.80 -6.17 -7.53
C ASP A 19 -6.63 -6.82 -8.26
N LYS A 20 -6.58 -6.73 -9.59
CA LYS A 20 -5.45 -7.24 -10.39
C LYS A 20 -4.16 -6.51 -10.03
N LEU A 21 -4.21 -5.19 -9.91
CA LEU A 21 -3.07 -4.37 -9.51
C LEU A 21 -2.59 -4.73 -8.10
N TYR A 22 -3.52 -4.90 -7.17
CA TYR A 22 -3.23 -5.33 -5.81
C TYR A 22 -2.47 -6.65 -5.81
N GLN A 23 -2.99 -7.67 -6.51
CA GLN A 23 -2.38 -8.99 -6.60
C GLN A 23 -0.97 -8.95 -7.21
N GLN A 24 -0.78 -8.14 -8.26
CA GLN A 24 0.52 -7.99 -8.91
C GLN A 24 1.59 -7.51 -7.92
N TYR A 25 1.30 -6.48 -7.12
CA TYR A 25 2.26 -5.94 -6.15
C TYR A 25 2.33 -6.77 -4.87
N GLN A 26 1.24 -7.44 -4.48
CA GLN A 26 1.19 -8.27 -3.28
C GLN A 26 2.19 -9.44 -3.37
N ALA A 27 2.43 -9.96 -4.58
CA ALA A 27 3.40 -11.02 -4.81
C ALA A 27 4.82 -10.66 -4.30
N ASP A 28 5.26 -9.41 -4.46
CA ASP A 28 6.58 -8.96 -3.98
C ASP A 28 6.60 -8.78 -2.45
N VAL A 29 5.50 -8.27 -1.88
CA VAL A 29 5.33 -8.17 -0.42
C VAL A 29 5.42 -9.56 0.21
N ASP A 30 4.67 -10.52 -0.32
CA ASP A 30 4.60 -11.89 0.19
C ASP A 30 5.95 -12.61 0.06
N LYS A 31 6.65 -12.40 -1.06
CA LYS A 31 8.00 -12.92 -1.29
C LYS A 31 8.96 -12.45 -0.19
N HIS A 32 8.99 -11.16 0.12
CA HIS A 32 9.88 -10.63 1.14
C HIS A 32 9.44 -11.01 2.57
N ALA A 33 8.13 -11.08 2.83
CA ALA A 33 7.61 -11.58 4.10
C ALA A 33 8.04 -13.02 4.38
N LYS A 34 7.94 -13.90 3.36
CA LYS A 34 8.38 -15.30 3.44
C LYS A 34 9.88 -15.41 3.72
N LEU A 35 10.71 -14.74 2.92
CA LEU A 35 12.17 -14.79 3.07
C LEU A 35 12.62 -14.23 4.43
N ARG A 36 11.99 -13.15 4.89
CA ARG A 36 12.21 -12.60 6.24
C ARG A 36 11.93 -13.63 7.32
N GLY A 37 10.79 -14.32 7.25
CA GLY A 37 10.42 -15.38 8.19
C GLY A 37 11.45 -16.51 8.21
N GLU A 38 11.83 -17.01 7.03
CA GLU A 38 12.84 -18.06 6.90
C GLU A 38 14.20 -17.66 7.49
N CYS A 39 14.66 -16.44 7.24
CA CYS A 39 15.91 -15.92 7.82
C CYS A 39 15.86 -15.89 9.35
N PHE A 40 14.75 -15.43 9.94
CA PHE A 40 14.65 -15.38 11.40
C PHE A 40 14.50 -16.75 12.05
N GLU A 41 13.79 -17.69 11.44
CA GLU A 41 13.71 -19.07 11.95
C GLU A 41 15.08 -19.75 11.90
N LYS A 42 15.82 -19.62 10.80
CA LYS A 42 17.20 -20.13 10.70
C LYS A 42 18.14 -19.44 11.69
N SER A 43 17.99 -18.13 11.88
CA SER A 43 18.78 -17.35 12.85
C SER A 43 18.58 -17.85 14.29
N LYS A 44 17.32 -18.11 14.69
CA LYS A 44 17.00 -18.68 16.00
C LYS A 44 17.63 -20.06 16.18
N ALA A 45 17.55 -20.92 15.17
CA ALA A 45 18.15 -22.26 15.21
C ALA A 45 19.69 -22.20 15.35
N ALA A 46 20.36 -21.35 14.58
CA ALA A 46 21.81 -21.15 14.68
C ALA A 46 22.22 -20.66 16.08
N PHE A 47 21.47 -19.72 16.65
CA PHE A 47 21.72 -19.22 18.00
C PHE A 47 21.56 -20.33 19.06
N ALA A 48 20.50 -21.14 18.95
CA ALA A 48 20.26 -22.27 19.86
C ALA A 48 21.38 -23.33 19.78
N ASN A 49 22.00 -23.50 18.62
CA ASN A 49 23.15 -24.39 18.41
C ASN A 49 24.51 -23.77 18.82
N GLY A 50 24.52 -22.54 19.32
CA GLY A 50 25.72 -21.84 19.76
C GLY A 50 26.49 -21.11 18.65
N ASP A 51 26.04 -21.18 17.39
CA ASP A 51 26.64 -20.46 16.27
C ASP A 51 26.12 -19.02 16.19
N LYS A 52 26.70 -18.16 17.03
CA LYS A 52 26.36 -16.74 17.10
C LYS A 52 26.71 -15.98 15.82
N GLY A 53 27.71 -16.44 15.06
CA GLY A 53 28.14 -15.80 13.81
C GLY A 53 27.10 -15.96 12.72
N GLU A 54 26.67 -17.20 12.47
CA GLU A 54 25.63 -17.50 11.50
C GLU A 54 24.27 -16.93 11.93
N ALA A 55 23.95 -16.99 13.23
CA ALA A 55 22.74 -16.37 13.77
C ALA A 55 22.67 -14.87 13.44
N LYS A 56 23.77 -14.13 13.64
CA LYS A 56 23.84 -12.70 13.33
C LYS A 56 23.66 -12.44 11.83
N LYS A 57 24.37 -13.18 10.98
CA LYS A 57 24.26 -13.05 9.51
C LYS A 57 22.83 -13.24 9.02
N LEU A 58 22.17 -14.30 9.47
CA LEU A 58 20.78 -14.60 9.14
C LEU A 58 19.80 -13.54 9.69
N SER A 59 20.06 -13.02 10.89
CA SER A 59 19.28 -11.92 11.47
C SER A 59 19.37 -10.67 10.61
N ASP A 60 20.57 -10.31 10.15
CA ASP A 60 20.79 -9.13 9.33
C ASP A 60 20.16 -9.30 7.92
N GLN A 61 20.20 -10.50 7.34
CA GLN A 61 19.43 -10.83 6.12
C GLN A 61 17.91 -10.70 6.33
N GLY A 62 17.39 -11.18 7.47
CA GLY A 62 15.97 -11.05 7.82
C GLY A 62 15.54 -9.59 7.94
N LYS A 63 16.37 -8.73 8.52
CA LYS A 63 16.13 -7.28 8.57
C LYS A 63 16.11 -6.65 7.19
N GLU A 64 17.03 -7.03 6.31
CA GLU A 64 17.06 -6.53 4.93
C GLU A 64 15.80 -6.93 4.16
N HIS A 65 15.34 -8.18 4.29
CA HIS A 65 14.04 -8.56 3.73
C HIS A 65 12.87 -7.82 4.36
N GLY A 66 12.94 -7.46 5.64
CA GLY A 66 11.96 -6.54 6.25
C GLY A 66 11.94 -5.17 5.61
N ARG A 67 13.11 -4.58 5.35
CA ARG A 67 13.25 -3.29 4.65
C ARG A 67 12.66 -3.36 3.24
N LEU A 68 13.00 -4.40 2.48
CA LEU A 68 12.47 -4.63 1.12
C LEU A 68 10.96 -4.88 1.11
N MET A 69 10.42 -5.56 2.13
CA MET A 69 8.99 -5.77 2.29
C MET A 69 8.25 -4.43 2.45
N GLU A 70 8.75 -3.54 3.31
CA GLU A 70 8.16 -2.21 3.50
C GLU A 70 8.25 -1.34 2.24
N GLU A 71 9.36 -1.42 1.48
CA GLU A 71 9.45 -0.78 0.17
C GLU A 71 8.43 -1.31 -0.84
N ALA A 72 8.22 -2.63 -0.87
CA ALA A 72 7.22 -3.25 -1.73
C ALA A 72 5.80 -2.83 -1.34
N ARG A 73 5.49 -2.77 -0.04
CA ARG A 73 4.21 -2.27 0.48
C ARG A 73 3.96 -0.82 0.10
N LYS A 74 4.98 0.04 0.22
CA LYS A 74 4.89 1.43 -0.22
C LYS A 74 4.61 1.52 -1.73
N LYS A 75 5.33 0.76 -2.56
CA LYS A 75 5.10 0.74 -4.02
C LYS A 75 3.69 0.28 -4.38
N GLN A 76 3.18 -0.74 -3.70
CA GLN A 76 1.80 -1.21 -3.86
C GLN A 76 0.80 -0.09 -3.54
N ALA A 77 0.96 0.54 -2.37
CA ALA A 77 0.07 1.60 -1.93
C ALA A 77 0.09 2.80 -2.87
N ASP A 78 1.28 3.19 -3.35
CA ASP A 78 1.45 4.28 -4.32
C ASP A 78 0.71 3.96 -5.63
N ALA A 79 0.87 2.76 -6.18
CA ALA A 79 0.22 2.35 -7.43
C ALA A 79 -1.32 2.29 -7.32
N LEU A 80 -1.84 1.73 -6.22
CA LEU A 80 -3.28 1.68 -5.97
C LEU A 80 -3.87 3.08 -5.77
N PHE A 81 -3.17 3.93 -5.04
CA PHE A 81 -3.59 5.31 -4.82
C PHE A 81 -3.65 6.08 -6.14
N GLU A 82 -2.60 6.03 -6.93
CA GLU A 82 -2.53 6.73 -8.23
C GLU A 82 -3.62 6.28 -9.19
N PHE A 83 -3.88 4.96 -9.27
CA PHE A 83 -4.94 4.42 -10.12
C PHE A 83 -6.34 4.92 -9.72
N ARG A 84 -6.64 5.00 -8.42
CA ARG A 84 -7.99 5.37 -7.92
C ARG A 84 -8.21 6.88 -7.77
N ASN A 85 -7.12 7.65 -7.81
CA ASN A 85 -7.11 9.10 -7.58
C ASN A 85 -6.53 9.85 -8.77
N PRO A 86 -7.21 9.83 -9.93
CA PRO A 86 -6.83 10.69 -11.05
C PRO A 86 -6.91 12.16 -10.63
N SER A 87 -6.10 13.01 -11.29
CA SER A 87 -5.88 14.39 -10.86
C SER A 87 -7.15 15.24 -10.85
N ASP A 88 -8.11 14.95 -11.74
CA ASP A 88 -9.42 15.60 -11.78
C ASP A 88 -10.23 15.31 -10.51
N LYS A 89 -10.32 14.05 -10.07
CA LYS A 89 -10.99 13.64 -8.82
C LYS A 89 -10.40 14.37 -7.61
N LEU A 90 -9.06 14.40 -7.51
CA LEU A 90 -8.36 15.12 -6.44
C LEU A 90 -8.64 16.63 -6.48
N SER A 91 -8.63 17.24 -7.67
CA SER A 91 -8.88 18.67 -7.83
C SER A 91 -10.29 19.09 -7.40
N GLN A 92 -11.26 18.17 -7.49
CA GLN A 92 -12.64 18.33 -7.06
C GLN A 92 -12.84 18.13 -5.55
N GLY A 93 -11.79 17.87 -4.78
CA GLY A 93 -11.90 17.64 -3.34
C GLY A 93 -12.36 16.23 -2.98
N THR A 94 -12.22 15.27 -3.89
CA THR A 94 -12.48 13.84 -3.61
C THR A 94 -11.18 13.05 -3.53
N ILE A 95 -11.04 12.23 -2.49
CA ILE A 95 -9.94 11.28 -2.33
C ILE A 95 -10.50 9.90 -2.03
N ASP A 96 -9.88 8.88 -2.62
CA ASP A 96 -10.30 7.50 -2.55
C ASP A 96 -9.19 6.62 -1.97
N LEU A 97 -9.44 6.14 -0.75
CA LEU A 97 -8.49 5.42 0.10
C LEU A 97 -8.88 3.95 0.32
N HIS A 98 -9.97 3.48 -0.30
CA HIS A 98 -10.38 2.09 -0.24
C HIS A 98 -9.22 1.15 -0.61
N GLY A 99 -9.06 0.08 0.17
CA GLY A 99 -8.05 -0.95 -0.06
C GLY A 99 -6.62 -0.56 0.32
N LEU A 100 -6.37 0.70 0.72
CA LEU A 100 -5.05 1.10 1.21
C LEU A 100 -4.85 0.64 2.66
N GLN A 101 -3.60 0.26 2.97
CA GLN A 101 -3.22 -0.04 4.34
C GLN A 101 -3.31 1.23 5.20
N LEU A 102 -3.75 1.07 6.45
CA LEU A 102 -4.09 2.18 7.36
C LEU A 102 -3.02 3.27 7.43
N GLU A 103 -1.75 2.90 7.54
CA GLU A 103 -0.62 3.84 7.59
C GLU A 103 -0.59 4.75 6.35
N PHE A 104 -0.63 4.16 5.15
CA PHE A 104 -0.63 4.92 3.91
C PHE A 104 -1.92 5.73 3.71
N ALA A 105 -3.07 5.16 4.05
CA ALA A 105 -4.34 5.87 3.97
C ALA A 105 -4.34 7.14 4.85
N MET A 106 -3.84 7.03 6.08
CA MET A 106 -3.76 8.15 7.01
C MET A 106 -2.79 9.23 6.52
N ASP A 107 -1.63 8.85 5.97
CA ASP A 107 -0.67 9.82 5.44
C ASP A 107 -1.19 10.55 4.21
N ARG A 108 -1.85 9.83 3.29
CA ARG A 108 -2.49 10.42 2.11
C ARG A 108 -3.65 11.34 2.51
N MET A 109 -4.48 10.94 3.47
CA MET A 109 -5.58 11.75 3.99
C MET A 109 -5.07 13.06 4.61
N LYS A 110 -4.01 13.01 5.44
CA LYS A 110 -3.44 14.20 6.06
C LYS A 110 -2.93 15.18 5.02
N SER A 111 -2.11 14.71 4.07
CA SER A 111 -1.59 15.56 2.99
C SER A 111 -2.72 16.20 2.19
N PHE A 112 -3.73 15.41 1.82
CA PHE A 112 -4.87 15.88 1.05
C PHE A 112 -5.67 16.99 1.77
N VAL A 113 -5.95 16.80 3.06
CA VAL A 113 -6.66 17.80 3.87
C VAL A 113 -5.82 19.07 4.05
N GLU A 114 -4.51 18.94 4.27
CA GLU A 114 -3.61 20.09 4.37
C GLU A 114 -3.55 20.88 3.07
N ASP A 115 -3.46 20.21 1.93
CA ASP A 115 -3.38 20.84 0.61
C ASP A 115 -4.70 21.53 0.25
N ALA A 116 -5.84 20.89 0.53
CA ALA A 116 -7.16 21.51 0.37
C ALA A 116 -7.33 22.77 1.23
N ARG A 117 -6.88 22.72 2.49
CA ARG A 117 -6.91 23.89 3.40
C ARG A 117 -6.05 25.04 2.88
N LYS A 118 -4.84 24.75 2.40
CA LYS A 118 -3.94 25.76 1.82
C LYS A 118 -4.51 26.36 0.54
N ALA A 119 -5.13 25.54 -0.32
CA ALA A 119 -5.74 26.00 -1.56
C ALA A 119 -6.94 26.91 -1.30
N GLY A 120 -7.75 26.62 -0.27
CA GLY A 120 -8.92 27.41 0.11
C GLY A 120 -10.04 27.41 -0.93
N LYS A 121 -10.02 26.48 -1.89
CA LYS A 121 -10.96 26.41 -3.01
C LYS A 121 -12.16 25.51 -2.71
N GLN A 122 -11.97 24.51 -1.87
CA GLN A 122 -12.99 23.50 -1.54
C GLN A 122 -13.71 23.86 -0.24
N LYS A 123 -15.04 23.86 -0.26
CA LYS A 123 -15.88 24.01 0.95
C LYS A 123 -16.09 22.70 1.70
N GLU A 124 -16.05 21.60 0.97
CA GLU A 124 -16.30 20.24 1.44
C GLU A 124 -15.28 19.29 0.80
N LEU A 125 -14.95 18.20 1.49
CA LEU A 125 -14.08 17.13 1.01
C LEU A 125 -14.82 15.80 1.10
N LEU A 126 -14.74 14.99 0.04
CA LEU A 126 -15.27 13.64 0.02
C LEU A 126 -14.12 12.65 0.19
N ILE A 127 -14.22 11.80 1.22
CA ILE A 127 -13.22 10.77 1.53
C ILE A 127 -13.91 9.41 1.41
N ILE A 128 -13.45 8.58 0.48
CA ILE A 128 -13.98 7.23 0.25
C ILE A 128 -13.04 6.23 0.92
N THR A 129 -13.54 5.48 1.90
CA THR A 129 -12.77 4.44 2.60
C THR A 129 -13.21 3.02 2.27
N GLY A 130 -14.37 2.88 1.60
CA GLY A 130 -15.09 1.62 1.40
C GLY A 130 -16.38 1.53 2.18
#